data_AF-A0A1F5H1T2-F1
#
_entry.id   AF-A0A1F5H1T2-F1
#
_cell.length_a   1.000
_cell.length_b   1.000
_cell.length_c   1.000
_cell.angle_alpha   90.00
_cell.angle_beta   90.00
_cell.angle_gamma   90.00
#
_symmetry.space_group_name_H-M   'P 1'
#
loop_
_entity.id
_entity.type
_entity.pdbx_description
1 polymer ?
#
loop_
_entity_poly.entity_id
_entity_poly.type
_entity_poly.pdbx_seq_one_letter_code
_entity_poly.pdbx_strand_id
1 'polypeptide(L)'
;MSLAQENQQPENEEKDKLPVLVSLKKSLNLAKELFIFFLIFYLILFVLETLFAGFVSNNFSLNWVLAIVLVIGVAAALAPEETGTKTEEEEGPRIIDYLTSATLGIIGAILIFYKAPIENFTLRLTTSIIAGSLVIILSIILLTTKDEEVKEREEEIEIFVKNTFLSRKTFVYPIAFLRLLFFKKVNFPLALILIVFLFTLFSLPKNQDGAGKKLSFGEIASFFKSKPAAKKQPVASPTPEIVAEAKKVTPSTNLMVKVLDGGGSKNVLEEFVETLKNAGFVKVFFGDADNSNYKDAAIKFRAEDKDQADLIKDLLKDKYAAIIEAPSATASAEITIILGALKSEKEETTELTPESPR
;
A
#
# COMPACT_ATOMS: atom_id res chain seq x y z
N MET A 1 62.10 -38.65 -25.66
CA MET A 1 60.66 -38.71 -25.39
C MET A 1 60.51 -38.56 -23.88
N SER A 2 60.44 -37.33 -23.36
CA SER A 2 59.34 -36.35 -23.42
C SER A 2 58.17 -36.73 -22.52
N LEU A 3 57.74 -35.73 -21.74
CA LEU A 3 56.48 -35.60 -20.98
C LEU A 3 56.49 -36.07 -19.52
N ALA A 4 57.09 -35.25 -18.66
CA ALA A 4 56.67 -35.08 -17.26
C ALA A 4 56.88 -33.62 -16.85
N GLN A 5 56.12 -32.70 -17.46
CA GLN A 5 56.05 -31.31 -17.01
C GLN A 5 54.99 -31.20 -15.91
N GLU A 6 55.49 -31.31 -14.68
CA GLU A 6 55.20 -30.43 -13.56
C GLU A 6 54.04 -29.43 -13.77
N ASN A 7 52.85 -29.86 -13.36
CA ASN A 7 51.66 -29.03 -13.26
C ASN A 7 51.54 -28.55 -11.81
N GLN A 8 52.44 -27.65 -11.40
CA GLN A 8 52.39 -26.98 -10.09
C GLN A 8 51.98 -25.52 -10.29
N GLN A 9 50.68 -25.25 -10.10
CA GLN A 9 50.00 -24.00 -9.67
C GLN A 9 48.63 -23.92 -10.35
N PRO A 10 47.53 -23.60 -9.62
CA PRO A 10 47.47 -22.49 -8.65
C PRO A 10 46.64 -22.82 -7.39
N GLU A 11 47.26 -23.25 -6.29
CA GLU A 11 46.54 -23.43 -5.00
C GLU A 11 46.54 -22.17 -4.11
N ASN A 12 47.27 -21.11 -4.46
CA ASN A 12 47.45 -19.95 -3.58
C ASN A 12 46.49 -18.77 -3.82
N GLU A 13 45.70 -18.75 -4.90
CA GLU A 13 44.75 -17.64 -5.15
C GLU A 13 43.41 -17.75 -4.39
N GLU A 14 43.10 -18.91 -3.79
CA GLU A 14 41.80 -19.10 -3.13
C GLU A 14 41.76 -18.55 -1.70
N LYS A 15 42.91 -18.41 -1.04
CA LYS A 15 42.98 -18.00 0.38
C LYS A 15 42.57 -16.54 0.64
N ASP A 16 42.73 -15.65 -0.33
CA ASP A 16 42.43 -14.22 -0.15
C ASP A 16 40.94 -13.86 -0.32
N LYS A 17 40.10 -14.76 -0.85
CA LYS A 17 38.64 -14.50 -1.02
C LYS A 17 37.79 -14.92 0.19
N LEU A 18 38.37 -15.66 1.15
CA LEU A 18 37.68 -16.14 2.34
C LEU A 18 37.10 -15.04 3.26
N PRO A 19 37.80 -13.93 3.58
CA PRO A 19 37.27 -12.97 4.57
C PRO A 19 36.04 -12.20 4.07
N VAL A 20 35.95 -11.92 2.77
CA VAL A 20 34.82 -11.20 2.17
C VAL A 20 33.54 -12.05 2.20
N LEU A 21 33.65 -13.35 1.89
CA LEU A 21 32.51 -14.27 1.90
C LEU A 21 31.96 -14.49 3.32
N VAL A 22 32.83 -14.55 4.33
CA VAL A 22 32.40 -14.69 5.74
C VAL A 22 31.62 -13.45 6.21
N SER A 23 32.08 -12.25 5.84
CA SER A 23 31.38 -11.01 6.18
C SER A 23 30.01 -10.92 5.49
N LEU A 24 29.94 -11.30 4.20
CA LEU A 24 28.70 -11.30 3.44
C LEU A 24 27.66 -12.25 4.04
N LYS A 25 28.05 -13.49 4.36
CA LYS A 25 27.16 -14.46 5.01
C LYS A 25 26.58 -13.93 6.32
N LYS A 26 27.40 -13.29 7.15
CA LYS A 26 26.95 -12.69 8.42
C LYS A 26 25.95 -11.55 8.20
N SER A 27 26.18 -10.68 7.22
CA SER A 27 25.24 -9.59 6.89
C SER A 27 23.91 -10.10 6.34
N LEU A 28 23.94 -11.14 5.51
CA LEU A 28 22.76 -11.77 4.94
C LEU A 28 21.90 -12.47 6.01
N ASN A 29 22.53 -13.13 6.98
CA ASN A 29 21.78 -13.73 8.08
C ASN A 29 21.14 -12.68 9.00
N LEU A 30 21.84 -11.56 9.25
CA LEU A 30 21.27 -10.42 9.96
C LEU A 30 20.08 -9.79 9.20
N ALA A 31 20.13 -9.78 7.87
CA ALA A 31 19.01 -9.34 7.04
C ALA A 31 17.77 -10.23 7.19
N LYS A 32 17.94 -11.56 7.35
CA LYS A 32 16.82 -12.48 7.64
C LYS A 32 16.13 -12.15 8.97
N GLU A 33 16.88 -11.96 10.04
CA GLU A 33 16.33 -11.60 11.35
C GLU A 33 15.63 -10.23 11.31
N LEU A 34 16.27 -9.23 10.69
CA LEU A 34 15.68 -7.91 10.51
C LEU A 34 14.42 -7.95 9.65
N PHE A 35 14.40 -8.74 8.58
CA PHE A 35 13.25 -8.84 7.68
C PHE A 35 11.99 -9.21 8.46
N ILE A 36 12.05 -10.25 9.29
CA ILE A 36 10.91 -10.70 10.10
C ILE A 36 10.41 -9.57 11.01
N PHE A 37 11.32 -8.87 11.68
CA PHE A 37 10.97 -7.75 12.55
C PHE A 37 10.32 -6.59 11.79
N PHE A 38 10.93 -6.16 10.68
CA PHE A 38 10.41 -5.07 9.84
C PHE A 38 9.07 -5.42 9.20
N LEU A 39 8.87 -6.69 8.81
CA LEU A 39 7.61 -7.17 8.27
C LEU A 39 6.49 -7.11 9.31
N ILE A 40 6.75 -7.59 10.54
CA ILE A 40 5.78 -7.52 11.64
C ILE A 40 5.46 -6.06 11.97
N PHE A 41 6.49 -5.20 12.06
CA PHE A 41 6.31 -3.78 12.31
C PHE A 41 5.47 -3.09 11.22
N TYR A 42 5.75 -3.39 9.95
CA TYR A 42 4.96 -2.91 8.81
C TYR A 42 3.51 -3.37 8.89
N LEU A 43 3.26 -4.64 9.20
CA LEU A 43 1.91 -5.17 9.37
C LEU A 43 1.15 -4.45 10.48
N ILE A 44 1.80 -4.17 11.62
CA ILE A 44 1.19 -3.40 12.71
C ILE A 44 0.83 -1.99 12.25
N LEU A 45 1.73 -1.29 11.55
CA LEU A 45 1.45 0.04 11.00
C LEU A 45 0.32 -0.01 9.98
N PHE A 46 0.31 -1.02 9.10
CA PHE A 46 -0.75 -1.20 8.12
C PHE A 46 -2.12 -1.43 8.78
N VAL A 47 -2.16 -2.25 9.84
CA VAL A 47 -3.38 -2.46 10.63
C VAL A 47 -3.81 -1.17 11.33
N LEU A 48 -2.88 -0.40 11.92
CA LEU A 48 -3.18 0.88 12.55
C LEU A 48 -3.74 1.90 11.55
N GLU A 49 -3.17 2.02 10.35
CA GLU A 49 -3.69 2.88 9.29
C GLU A 49 -5.08 2.40 8.83
N THR A 50 -5.28 1.09 8.78
CA THR A 50 -6.58 0.51 8.41
C THR A 50 -7.63 0.80 9.49
N LEU A 51 -7.28 0.73 10.77
CA LEU A 51 -8.20 1.02 11.88
C LEU A 51 -8.46 2.52 12.04
N PHE A 52 -7.42 3.33 11.92
CA PHE A 52 -7.44 4.78 12.11
C PHE A 52 -6.89 5.45 10.85
N ALA A 53 -7.77 5.74 9.90
CA ALA A 53 -7.38 6.38 8.65
C ALA A 53 -6.63 7.70 8.94
N GLY A 54 -5.45 7.87 8.34
CA GLY A 54 -4.62 9.05 8.60
C GLY A 54 -3.63 8.87 9.76
N PHE A 55 -3.77 7.88 10.65
CA PHE A 55 -2.93 7.80 11.85
C PHE A 55 -1.44 7.62 11.52
N VAL A 56 -1.13 6.67 10.63
CA VAL A 56 0.25 6.44 10.18
C VAL A 56 0.57 7.39 9.05
N SER A 57 -0.32 7.54 8.07
CA SER A 57 -0.07 8.33 6.86
C SER A 57 0.14 9.83 7.11
N ASN A 58 -0.41 10.40 8.19
CA ASN A 58 -0.15 11.78 8.58
C ASN A 58 1.29 12.00 9.09
N ASN A 59 1.94 10.94 9.58
CA ASN A 59 3.30 11.01 10.13
C ASN A 59 4.35 10.43 9.17
N PHE A 60 4.01 9.36 8.46
CA PHE A 60 4.92 8.57 7.63
C PHE A 60 4.22 8.02 6.39
N SER A 61 4.91 8.06 5.24
CA SER A 61 4.41 7.39 4.04
C SER A 61 4.61 5.87 4.16
N LEU A 62 3.50 5.13 4.26
CA LEU A 62 3.49 3.67 4.39
C LEU A 62 4.21 2.98 3.21
N ASN A 63 4.21 3.62 2.04
CA ASN A 63 4.90 3.14 0.83
C ASN A 63 6.42 3.08 1.00
N TRP A 64 7.03 4.03 1.74
CA TRP A 64 8.46 4.01 2.00
C TRP A 64 8.85 2.89 2.95
N VAL A 65 8.03 2.65 3.98
CA VAL A 65 8.25 1.52 4.91
C VAL A 65 8.16 0.20 4.15
N LEU A 66 7.15 0.03 3.29
CA LEU A 66 7.01 -1.14 2.44
C LEU A 66 8.22 -1.35 1.52
N ALA A 67 8.71 -0.28 0.88
CA ALA A 67 9.87 -0.35 0.00
C ALA A 67 11.12 -0.86 0.75
N ILE A 68 11.37 -0.38 1.97
CA ILE A 68 12.46 -0.85 2.82
C ILE A 68 12.28 -2.33 3.18
N VAL A 69 11.09 -2.72 3.62
CA VAL A 69 10.76 -4.12 3.95
C VAL A 69 11.02 -5.03 2.74
N LEU A 70 10.67 -4.59 1.54
CA LEU A 70 10.86 -5.35 0.31
C LEU A 70 12.34 -5.51 -0.04
N VAL A 71 13.14 -4.45 0.04
CA VAL A 71 14.60 -4.53 -0.20
C VAL A 71 15.27 -5.47 0.80
N ILE A 72 14.92 -5.36 2.09
CA ILE A 72 15.42 -6.27 3.13
C ILE A 72 14.94 -7.71 2.87
N GLY A 73 13.69 -7.89 2.43
CA GLY A 73 13.15 -9.19 2.07
C GLY A 73 13.89 -9.87 0.92
N VAL A 74 14.27 -9.11 -0.12
CA VAL A 74 15.10 -9.63 -1.21
C VAL A 74 16.48 -10.03 -0.69
N ALA A 75 17.11 -9.20 0.17
CA ALA A 75 18.40 -9.55 0.78
C ALA A 75 18.30 -10.80 1.67
N ALA A 76 17.21 -10.94 2.44
CA ALA A 76 16.93 -12.10 3.28
C ALA A 76 16.71 -13.38 2.45
N ALA A 77 16.02 -13.28 1.30
CA ALA A 77 15.80 -14.41 0.40
C ALA A 77 17.09 -14.93 -0.25
N LEU A 78 18.08 -14.06 -0.45
CA LEU A 78 19.41 -14.43 -0.96
C LEU A 78 20.33 -15.00 0.12
N ALA A 79 19.96 -14.88 1.39
CA ALA A 79 20.77 -15.40 2.46
C ALA A 79 20.75 -16.93 2.43
N PRO A 80 21.93 -17.59 2.42
CA PRO A 80 21.99 -19.04 2.44
C PRO A 80 21.19 -19.54 3.65
N GLU A 81 20.45 -20.62 3.47
CA GLU A 81 19.86 -21.31 4.61
C GLU A 81 21.01 -21.79 5.48
N GLU A 82 21.03 -21.33 6.74
CA GLU A 82 21.97 -21.88 7.70
C GLU A 82 21.53 -23.33 7.91
N THR A 83 22.21 -24.27 7.24
CA THR A 83 22.07 -25.72 7.45
C THR A 83 22.59 -26.14 8.83
N GLY A 84 22.61 -25.21 9.79
CA GLY A 84 23.19 -25.36 11.11
C GLY A 84 22.27 -26.13 12.02
N THR A 85 22.41 -27.46 11.98
CA THR A 85 22.56 -28.40 13.12
C THR A 85 22.31 -27.84 14.52
N LYS A 86 21.12 -27.30 14.75
CA LYS A 86 20.46 -27.38 16.03
C LYS A 86 19.22 -28.17 15.74
N THR A 87 19.34 -29.48 15.90
CA THR A 87 18.24 -30.36 16.25
C THR A 87 17.73 -29.87 17.61
N GLU A 88 17.10 -28.69 17.63
CA GLU A 88 16.06 -28.47 18.62
C GLU A 88 15.05 -29.56 18.27
N GLU A 89 14.94 -30.57 19.13
CA GLU A 89 13.87 -31.56 19.03
C GLU A 89 12.60 -30.74 18.86
N GLU A 90 12.06 -30.71 17.64
CA GLU A 90 10.88 -29.91 17.35
C GLU A 90 9.75 -30.57 18.12
N GLU A 91 9.49 -30.02 19.31
CA GLU A 91 8.33 -30.42 20.07
C GLU A 91 7.12 -30.16 19.17
N GLY A 92 6.40 -31.23 18.83
CA GLY A 92 5.23 -31.14 17.97
C GLY A 92 4.22 -30.10 18.46
N PRO A 93 3.32 -29.64 17.58
CA PRO A 93 2.45 -28.50 17.80
C PRO A 93 1.74 -28.61 19.16
N ARG A 94 1.98 -27.64 20.05
CA ARG A 94 1.35 -27.63 21.36
C ARG A 94 -0.11 -27.19 21.19
N ILE A 95 -1.00 -27.65 22.06
CA ILE A 95 -2.43 -27.24 22.08
C ILE A 95 -2.58 -25.70 22.09
N ILE A 96 -1.63 -25.00 22.71
CA ILE A 96 -1.59 -23.53 22.77
C ILE A 96 -1.44 -22.91 21.37
N ASP A 97 -0.75 -23.56 20.45
CA ASP A 97 -0.54 -23.05 19.08
C ASP A 97 -1.85 -23.10 18.28
N TYR A 98 -2.64 -24.17 18.46
CA TYR A 98 -3.99 -24.27 17.90
C TYR A 98 -4.95 -23.24 18.50
N LEU A 99 -4.90 -23.04 19.83
CA LEU A 99 -5.73 -22.05 20.51
C LEU A 99 -5.38 -20.62 20.08
N THR A 100 -4.09 -20.33 19.92
CA THR A 100 -3.60 -19.03 19.44
C THR A 100 -4.05 -18.79 18.00
N SER A 101 -3.93 -19.80 17.14
CA SER A 101 -4.39 -19.74 15.74
C SER A 101 -5.89 -19.51 15.64
N ALA A 102 -6.70 -20.21 16.45
CA ALA A 102 -8.14 -20.01 16.51
C ALA A 102 -8.51 -18.59 16.97
N THR A 103 -7.83 -18.10 18.01
CA THR A 103 -8.04 -16.74 18.54
C THR A 103 -7.70 -15.69 17.48
N LEU A 104 -6.60 -15.88 16.74
CA LEU A 104 -6.17 -14.97 15.68
C LEU A 104 -7.19 -14.93 14.52
N GLY A 105 -7.74 -16.09 14.14
CA GLY A 105 -8.80 -16.18 13.15
C GLY A 105 -10.11 -15.48 13.57
N ILE A 106 -10.51 -15.60 14.84
CA ILE A 106 -11.68 -14.91 15.39
C ILE A 106 -11.46 -13.39 15.38
N ILE A 107 -10.28 -12.93 15.83
CA ILE A 107 -9.92 -11.50 15.80
C ILE A 107 -9.95 -10.99 14.35
N GLY A 108 -9.39 -11.75 13.41
CA GLY A 108 -9.43 -11.43 11.98
C GLY A 108 -10.86 -11.31 11.44
N ALA A 109 -11.74 -12.24 11.79
CA ALA A 109 -13.15 -12.19 11.41
C ALA A 109 -13.82 -10.92 11.94
N ILE A 110 -13.64 -10.61 13.23
CA ILE A 110 -14.21 -9.42 13.87
C ILE A 110 -13.73 -8.15 13.16
N LEU A 111 -12.42 -8.04 12.89
CA LEU A 111 -11.85 -6.89 12.18
C LEU A 111 -12.46 -6.69 10.80
N ILE A 112 -12.60 -7.75 10.02
CA ILE A 112 -13.21 -7.70 8.68
C ILE A 112 -14.68 -7.29 8.77
N PHE A 113 -15.42 -7.83 9.74
CA PHE A 113 -16.83 -7.49 9.95
C PHE A 113 -17.02 -5.99 10.23
N TYR A 114 -16.17 -5.38 11.06
CA TYR A 114 -16.29 -3.97 11.40
C TYR A 114 -15.79 -3.04 10.28
N LYS A 115 -14.78 -3.47 9.51
CA LYS A 115 -14.12 -2.59 8.53
C LYS A 115 -14.71 -2.69 7.12
N ALA A 116 -15.29 -3.83 6.74
CA ALA A 116 -15.77 -4.03 5.38
C ALA A 116 -16.89 -3.03 5.02
N PRO A 117 -16.72 -2.22 3.95
CA PRO A 117 -17.72 -1.23 3.51
C PRO A 117 -18.85 -1.90 2.72
N ILE A 118 -19.41 -2.98 3.28
CA ILE A 118 -20.51 -3.74 2.69
C ILE A 118 -21.78 -3.32 3.42
N GLU A 119 -22.71 -2.68 2.71
CA GLU A 119 -23.98 -2.20 3.26
C GLU A 119 -24.87 -3.35 3.75
N ASN A 120 -24.84 -4.49 3.05
CA ASN A 120 -25.62 -5.67 3.38
C ASN A 120 -25.03 -6.44 4.57
N PHE A 121 -25.72 -6.40 5.71
CA PHE A 121 -25.31 -7.08 6.95
C PHE A 121 -24.99 -8.57 6.74
N THR A 122 -25.86 -9.30 6.05
CA THR A 122 -25.69 -10.74 5.79
C THR A 122 -24.42 -11.00 4.99
N LEU A 123 -24.19 -10.24 3.91
CA LEU A 123 -22.97 -10.39 3.11
C LEU A 123 -21.72 -10.06 3.93
N ARG A 124 -21.76 -8.99 4.73
CA ARG A 124 -20.67 -8.59 5.62
C ARG A 124 -20.32 -9.68 6.64
N LEU A 125 -21.34 -10.28 7.26
CA LEU A 125 -21.17 -11.39 8.19
C LEU A 125 -20.61 -12.63 7.49
N THR A 126 -21.16 -13.01 6.34
CA THR A 126 -20.69 -14.16 5.56
C THR A 126 -19.23 -13.99 5.13
N THR A 127 -18.85 -12.82 4.61
CA THR A 127 -17.46 -12.55 4.21
C THR A 127 -16.48 -12.58 5.39
N SER A 128 -16.91 -12.09 6.55
CA SER A 128 -16.11 -12.12 7.79
C SER A 128 -15.87 -13.56 8.27
N ILE A 129 -16.92 -14.39 8.31
CA ILE A 129 -16.82 -15.79 8.73
C ILE A 129 -15.90 -16.55 7.78
N ILE A 130 -16.09 -16.42 6.46
CA ILE A 130 -15.27 -17.08 5.45
C ILE A 130 -13.80 -16.71 5.62
N ALA A 131 -13.49 -15.42 5.77
CA ALA A 131 -12.13 -14.95 5.93
C ALA A 131 -11.49 -15.44 7.25
N GLY A 132 -12.23 -15.39 8.36
CA GLY A 132 -11.78 -15.92 9.66
C GLY A 132 -11.48 -17.41 9.60
N SER A 133 -12.40 -18.20 9.03
CA SER A 133 -12.21 -19.64 8.82
C SER A 133 -11.00 -19.93 7.94
N LEU A 134 -10.77 -19.15 6.88
CA LEU A 134 -9.62 -19.31 5.99
C LEU A 134 -8.29 -19.08 6.73
N VAL A 135 -8.23 -18.08 7.63
CA VAL A 135 -7.07 -17.85 8.50
C VAL A 135 -6.82 -19.06 9.41
N ILE A 136 -7.86 -19.59 10.06
CA ILE A 136 -7.73 -20.75 10.95
C ILE A 136 -7.24 -21.98 10.18
N ILE A 137 -7.83 -22.27 9.02
CA ILE A 137 -7.45 -23.40 8.17
C ILE A 137 -5.99 -23.25 7.71
N LEU A 138 -5.59 -22.06 7.25
CA LEU A 138 -4.21 -21.80 6.83
C LEU A 138 -3.22 -21.96 7.98
N SER A 139 -3.56 -21.49 9.18
CA SER A 139 -2.74 -21.69 10.38
C SER A 139 -2.62 -23.17 10.76
N ILE A 140 -3.70 -23.95 10.67
CA ILE A 140 -3.65 -25.39 10.90
C ILE A 140 -2.76 -26.07 9.87
N ILE A 141 -2.92 -25.75 8.58
CA ILE A 141 -2.08 -26.31 7.50
C ILE A 141 -0.61 -26.02 7.79
N LEU A 142 -0.26 -24.77 8.11
CA LEU A 142 1.11 -24.37 8.43
C LEU A 142 1.69 -25.09 9.66
N LEU A 143 0.85 -25.37 10.66
CA LEU A 143 1.25 -26.16 11.83
C LEU A 143 1.48 -27.63 11.46
N THR A 144 0.62 -28.22 10.62
CA THR A 144 0.75 -29.63 10.21
C THR A 144 1.86 -29.90 9.21
N THR A 145 2.15 -28.96 8.29
CA THR A 145 3.19 -29.15 7.25
C THR A 145 4.60 -29.10 7.82
N LYS A 146 4.80 -28.45 8.97
CA LYS A 146 6.11 -28.47 9.64
C LYS A 146 6.48 -29.87 10.11
N ASP A 147 5.52 -30.65 10.57
CA ASP A 147 5.79 -31.98 11.13
C ASP A 147 6.11 -33.03 10.05
N GLU A 148 5.57 -32.90 8.84
CA GLU A 148 5.80 -33.88 7.75
C GLU A 148 7.24 -33.82 7.20
N GLU A 149 7.81 -32.62 7.05
CA GLU A 149 9.21 -32.47 6.58
C GLU A 149 10.25 -32.98 7.60
N VAL A 150 9.88 -33.04 8.88
CA VAL A 150 10.71 -33.61 9.95
C VAL A 150 10.60 -35.13 9.95
N LYS A 151 9.40 -35.69 9.78
CA LYS A 151 9.16 -37.13 9.85
C LYS A 151 9.88 -37.91 8.74
N GLU A 152 9.94 -37.36 7.52
CA GLU A 152 10.71 -37.99 6.42
C GLU A 152 12.22 -37.99 6.68
N ARG A 153 12.77 -36.95 7.35
CA ARG A 153 14.19 -36.90 7.73
C ARG A 153 14.49 -37.76 8.95
N GLU A 154 13.56 -37.91 9.88
CA GLU A 154 13.73 -38.78 11.04
C GLU A 154 13.79 -40.26 10.64
N GLU A 155 13.02 -40.72 9.65
CA GLU A 155 13.12 -42.11 9.16
C GLU A 155 14.49 -42.38 8.50
N GLU A 156 15.07 -41.41 7.78
CA GLU A 156 16.44 -41.52 7.22
C GLU A 156 17.51 -41.50 8.31
N ILE A 157 17.35 -40.67 9.35
CA ILE A 157 18.28 -40.58 10.48
C ILE A 157 18.13 -41.78 11.43
N GLU A 158 16.94 -42.35 11.61
CA GLU A 158 16.73 -43.54 12.46
C GLU A 158 17.41 -44.78 11.85
N ILE A 159 17.39 -44.94 10.51
CA ILE A 159 18.17 -45.98 9.82
C ILE A 159 19.67 -45.81 10.07
N PHE A 160 20.16 -44.58 10.17
CA PHE A 160 21.58 -44.26 10.41
C PHE A 160 21.99 -44.36 11.91
N VAL A 161 21.12 -43.96 12.83
CA VAL A 161 21.37 -43.92 14.29
C VAL A 161 21.19 -45.30 14.94
N LYS A 162 20.28 -46.14 14.43
CA LYS A 162 20.08 -47.52 14.91
C LYS A 162 21.30 -48.41 14.67
N ASN A 163 22.21 -47.99 13.78
CA ASN A 163 23.50 -48.64 13.55
C ASN A 163 24.62 -48.14 14.47
N THR A 164 24.40 -47.09 15.29
CA THR A 164 25.52 -46.46 16.01
C THR A 164 25.41 -46.42 17.53
N PHE A 165 24.27 -46.25 18.23
CA PHE A 165 24.41 -45.98 19.68
C PHE A 165 23.25 -46.40 20.60
N LEU A 166 23.27 -47.67 21.00
CA LEU A 166 22.66 -48.18 22.24
C LEU A 166 23.52 -47.77 23.45
N SER A 167 23.31 -46.57 24.03
CA SER A 167 23.68 -46.38 25.44
C SER A 167 23.10 -45.12 26.10
N ARG A 168 22.61 -45.35 27.32
CA ARG A 168 22.29 -44.42 28.42
C ARG A 168 20.92 -43.75 28.42
N LYS A 169 20.02 -44.43 29.14
CA LYS A 169 18.89 -43.87 29.88
C LYS A 169 19.34 -42.85 30.92
N THR A 170 18.37 -42.00 31.27
CA THR A 170 18.26 -41.05 32.39
C THR A 170 18.93 -39.69 32.18
N PHE A 171 18.13 -38.67 31.87
CA PHE A 171 18.35 -37.35 32.44
C PHE A 171 17.01 -36.63 32.70
N VAL A 172 16.82 -36.29 33.97
CA VAL A 172 15.64 -35.65 34.57
C VAL A 172 15.67 -34.15 34.21
N TYR A 173 14.47 -33.58 33.96
CA TYR A 173 14.20 -32.16 33.64
C TYR A 173 15.07 -31.14 34.39
N PRO A 174 15.15 -29.91 33.85
CA PRO A 174 14.42 -28.87 34.57
C PRO A 174 13.65 -27.87 33.69
N ILE A 175 12.51 -27.50 34.29
CA ILE A 175 11.60 -26.37 34.10
C ILE A 175 12.32 -25.00 34.32
N ALA A 176 13.52 -24.83 33.76
CA ALA A 176 14.33 -23.61 33.91
C ALA A 176 14.33 -22.73 32.65
N PHE A 177 13.93 -23.24 31.48
CA PHE A 177 14.06 -22.52 30.22
C PHE A 177 12.94 -21.48 29.99
N LEU A 178 11.75 -21.67 30.55
CA LEU A 178 10.66 -20.69 30.46
C LEU A 178 10.91 -19.41 31.30
N ARG A 179 11.91 -19.44 32.20
CA ARG A 179 12.40 -18.23 32.89
C ARG A 179 13.45 -17.47 32.07
N LEU A 180 13.89 -18.01 30.93
CA LEU A 180 14.92 -17.40 30.08
C LEU A 180 14.35 -16.43 29.03
N LEU A 181 13.08 -16.56 28.62
CA LEU A 181 12.47 -15.63 27.65
C LEU A 181 12.10 -14.25 28.23
N PHE A 182 12.05 -14.11 29.56
CA PHE A 182 11.82 -12.82 30.23
C PHE A 182 13.05 -12.26 31.00
N PHE A 183 14.17 -13.00 31.08
CA PHE A 183 15.39 -12.54 31.76
C PHE A 183 16.70 -12.87 31.03
N LYS A 184 16.69 -13.11 29.71
CA LYS A 184 17.95 -13.11 28.96
C LYS A 184 18.31 -11.69 28.58
N LYS A 185 19.50 -11.29 29.02
CA LYS A 185 20.21 -10.03 28.82
C LYS A 185 20.49 -9.73 27.33
N VAL A 186 19.47 -9.78 26.47
CA VAL A 186 19.39 -8.82 25.37
C VAL A 186 19.39 -7.47 26.08
N ASN A 187 20.20 -6.52 25.62
CA ASN A 187 20.26 -5.18 26.19
C ASN A 187 18.84 -4.60 26.23
N PHE A 188 18.11 -4.83 27.33
CA PHE A 188 16.85 -4.19 27.68
C PHE A 188 16.95 -2.66 27.55
N PRO A 189 18.12 -2.00 27.82
CA PRO A 189 18.26 -0.60 27.45
C PRO A 189 18.05 -0.36 25.96
N LEU A 190 18.43 -1.25 25.04
CA LEU A 190 18.33 -1.00 23.59
C LEU A 190 16.90 -1.10 23.05
N ALA A 191 16.11 -2.08 23.51
CA ALA A 191 14.68 -2.16 23.15
C ALA A 191 13.88 -1.03 23.82
N LEU A 192 14.18 -0.70 25.08
CA LEU A 192 13.58 0.44 25.79
C LEU A 192 14.01 1.78 25.16
N ILE A 193 15.29 1.94 24.78
CA ILE A 193 15.81 3.09 24.05
C ILE A 193 15.16 3.18 22.68
N LEU A 194 14.94 2.06 21.96
CA LEU A 194 14.24 2.07 20.68
C LEU A 194 12.77 2.51 20.86
N ILE A 195 12.09 2.01 21.88
CA ILE A 195 10.70 2.40 22.20
C ILE A 195 10.63 3.86 22.63
N VAL A 196 11.55 4.34 23.49
CA VAL A 196 11.65 5.73 23.94
C VAL A 196 12.11 6.65 22.79
N PHE A 197 12.97 6.18 21.89
CA PHE A 197 13.40 6.90 20.69
C PHE A 197 12.25 7.01 19.68
N LEU A 198 11.47 5.94 19.50
CA LEU A 198 10.21 5.97 18.76
C LEU A 198 9.22 6.94 19.40
N PHE A 199 9.05 6.91 20.73
CA PHE A 199 8.12 7.79 21.44
C PHE A 199 8.55 9.27 21.41
N THR A 200 9.86 9.55 21.47
CA THR A 200 10.41 10.91 21.36
C THR A 200 10.40 11.44 19.92
N LEU A 201 10.60 10.58 18.91
CA LEU A 201 10.32 10.90 17.50
C LEU A 201 8.83 11.19 17.26
N PHE A 202 7.93 10.50 17.98
CA PHE A 202 6.48 10.71 17.93
C PHE A 202 6.00 11.96 18.68
N SER A 203 6.75 12.47 19.67
CA SER A 203 6.33 13.61 20.52
C SER A 203 6.87 14.97 20.05
N LEU A 204 7.58 15.03 18.93
CA LEU A 204 8.02 16.30 18.37
C LEU A 204 6.83 17.03 17.73
N PRO A 205 6.43 18.22 18.21
CA PRO A 205 5.40 19.02 17.58
C PRO A 205 5.90 19.44 16.19
N LYS A 206 5.37 18.81 15.14
CA LYS A 206 5.64 19.23 13.77
C LYS A 206 4.82 20.47 13.48
N ASN A 207 5.45 21.62 13.71
CA ASN A 207 5.09 22.88 13.11
C ASN A 207 5.36 22.76 11.59
N GLN A 208 4.36 22.32 10.83
CA GLN A 208 4.44 22.17 9.37
C GLN A 208 3.84 23.39 8.66
N ASP A 209 4.39 24.55 8.96
CA ASP A 209 4.33 25.70 8.09
C ASP A 209 5.63 25.74 7.27
N GLY A 210 5.61 25.22 6.05
CA GLY A 210 6.63 25.57 5.05
C GLY A 210 7.23 24.43 4.22
N ALA A 211 6.94 24.48 2.92
CA ALA A 211 7.85 24.15 1.82
C ALA A 211 8.43 22.72 1.76
N GLY A 212 7.60 21.73 1.48
CA GLY A 212 8.02 20.41 0.99
C GLY A 212 7.87 20.27 -0.52
N LYS A 213 8.92 20.60 -1.28
CA LYS A 213 9.04 20.36 -2.73
C LYS A 213 8.97 18.84 -2.98
N LYS A 214 7.84 18.32 -3.44
CA LYS A 214 7.66 16.88 -3.76
C LYS A 214 8.59 16.50 -4.91
N LEU A 215 9.53 15.59 -4.65
CA LEU A 215 10.26 14.88 -5.71
C LEU A 215 9.26 14.04 -6.51
N SER A 216 9.06 14.43 -7.77
CA SER A 216 8.27 13.71 -8.76
C SER A 216 9.05 12.50 -9.26
N PHE A 217 8.44 11.32 -9.18
CA PHE A 217 8.91 10.07 -9.80
C PHE A 217 8.82 10.07 -11.35
N GLY A 218 8.65 11.24 -11.97
CA GLY A 218 8.39 11.42 -13.40
C GLY A 218 9.57 11.28 -14.35
N GLU A 219 10.80 11.07 -13.88
CA GLU A 219 11.98 11.02 -14.76
C GLU A 219 12.29 9.65 -15.37
N ILE A 220 11.70 8.55 -14.86
CA ILE A 220 11.99 7.19 -15.36
C ILE A 220 11.18 6.85 -16.64
N ALA A 221 10.12 7.60 -16.95
CA ALA A 221 9.26 7.33 -18.12
C ALA A 221 9.81 7.84 -19.46
N SER A 222 10.96 8.53 -19.48
CA SER A 222 11.54 9.10 -20.71
C SER A 222 12.30 8.10 -21.60
N PHE A 223 12.46 6.84 -21.16
CA PHE A 223 13.26 5.82 -21.87
C PHE A 223 12.53 5.04 -22.99
N PHE A 224 11.21 5.19 -23.16
CA PHE A 224 10.46 4.49 -24.22
C PHE A 224 9.92 5.42 -25.33
N LYS A 225 10.74 6.38 -25.77
CA LYS A 225 10.44 7.21 -26.94
C LYS A 225 10.98 6.55 -28.22
N SER A 226 10.10 5.83 -28.93
CA SER A 226 10.25 5.47 -30.35
C SER A 226 8.84 5.44 -30.95
N LYS A 227 8.52 5.87 -32.18
CA LYS A 227 9.13 6.57 -33.32
C LYS A 227 7.95 6.93 -34.26
N PRO A 228 7.98 8.00 -35.07
CA PRO A 228 6.84 8.45 -35.88
C PRO A 228 6.88 7.96 -37.35
N ALA A 229 5.70 7.73 -37.96
CA ALA A 229 5.39 7.87 -39.40
C ALA A 229 3.89 7.51 -39.63
N ALA A 230 2.98 8.45 -39.88
CA ALA A 230 2.68 9.12 -41.16
C ALA A 230 2.02 8.22 -42.24
N LYS A 231 0.73 8.47 -42.52
CA LYS A 231 0.20 8.51 -43.90
C LYS A 231 -1.11 9.30 -43.99
N LYS A 232 -1.10 10.39 -44.75
CA LYS A 232 -2.26 11.17 -45.21
C LYS A 232 -2.85 10.53 -46.46
N GLN A 233 -4.17 10.53 -46.60
CA GLN A 233 -4.90 10.36 -47.88
C GLN A 233 -6.32 10.98 -47.76
N PRO A 234 -7.05 11.21 -48.87
CA PRO A 234 -7.43 12.54 -49.31
C PRO A 234 -8.93 12.85 -49.15
N VAL A 235 -9.20 14.16 -49.28
CA VAL A 235 -10.47 14.86 -49.21
C VAL A 235 -11.48 14.36 -50.25
N ALA A 236 -12.71 14.09 -49.80
CA ALA A 236 -13.93 14.01 -50.62
C ALA A 236 -14.97 14.99 -50.02
N SER A 237 -15.28 16.06 -50.77
CA SER A 237 -16.58 16.34 -51.44
C SER A 237 -17.75 16.68 -50.49
N PRO A 238 -18.39 17.86 -50.64
CA PRO A 238 -19.39 18.35 -49.69
C PRO A 238 -20.71 17.59 -49.82
N THR A 239 -21.06 16.85 -48.76
CA THR A 239 -22.37 16.22 -48.54
C THR A 239 -23.27 17.23 -47.80
N PRO A 240 -24.57 17.34 -48.15
CA PRO A 240 -25.49 18.31 -47.55
C PRO A 240 -25.56 18.20 -46.01
N GLU A 241 -25.47 19.35 -45.36
CA GLU A 241 -25.51 19.56 -43.92
C GLU A 241 -26.91 19.24 -43.39
N ILE A 242 -27.10 18.01 -42.93
CA ILE A 242 -28.28 17.61 -42.16
C ILE A 242 -28.12 18.28 -40.79
N VAL A 243 -29.00 19.24 -40.50
CA VAL A 243 -29.14 19.85 -39.17
C VAL A 243 -29.58 18.74 -38.21
N ALA A 244 -28.61 18.12 -37.56
CA ALA A 244 -28.83 17.08 -36.58
C ALA A 244 -29.50 17.71 -35.35
N GLU A 245 -30.74 17.31 -35.07
CA GLU A 245 -31.40 17.58 -33.81
C GLU A 245 -30.46 17.17 -32.66
N ALA A 246 -30.14 18.13 -31.79
CA ALA A 246 -29.26 17.91 -30.65
C ALA A 246 -29.86 16.82 -29.76
N LYS A 247 -29.27 15.62 -29.84
CA LYS A 247 -29.68 14.49 -29.00
C LYS A 247 -29.43 14.87 -27.54
N LYS A 248 -30.51 14.98 -26.77
CA LYS A 248 -30.45 15.26 -25.33
C LYS A 248 -29.62 14.17 -24.65
N VAL A 249 -28.42 14.52 -24.19
CA VAL A 249 -27.52 13.60 -23.47
C VAL A 249 -28.13 13.33 -22.10
N THR A 250 -28.37 12.05 -21.79
CA THR A 250 -28.82 11.63 -20.46
C THR A 250 -27.62 11.24 -19.60
N PRO A 251 -27.60 11.56 -18.29
CA PRO A 251 -26.53 11.14 -17.40
C PRO A 251 -26.35 9.62 -17.36
N SER A 252 -25.09 9.17 -17.37
CA SER A 252 -24.75 7.76 -17.25
C SER A 252 -24.87 7.30 -15.80
N THR A 253 -25.67 6.27 -15.54
CA THR A 253 -25.87 5.70 -14.19
C THR A 253 -24.64 4.96 -13.65
N ASN A 254 -23.71 4.57 -14.54
CA ASN A 254 -22.49 3.85 -14.16
C ASN A 254 -21.30 4.78 -13.90
N LEU A 255 -21.39 6.05 -14.29
CA LEU A 255 -20.31 7.02 -14.14
C LEU A 255 -20.18 7.46 -12.69
N MET A 256 -18.95 7.40 -12.17
CA MET A 256 -18.64 7.90 -10.84
C MET A 256 -18.27 9.38 -10.92
N VAL A 257 -18.92 10.21 -10.11
CA VAL A 257 -18.63 11.64 -10.03
C VAL A 257 -18.14 11.96 -8.63
N LYS A 258 -16.94 12.53 -8.52
CA LYS A 258 -16.34 12.94 -7.24
C LYS A 258 -16.27 14.45 -7.16
N VAL A 259 -16.87 15.03 -6.13
CA VAL A 259 -16.90 16.48 -5.88
C VAL A 259 -15.95 16.80 -4.73
N LEU A 260 -14.97 17.65 -4.97
CA LEU A 260 -13.93 17.99 -4.02
C LEU A 260 -14.06 19.45 -3.60
N ASP A 261 -13.98 19.74 -2.30
CA ASP A 261 -13.93 21.11 -1.78
C ASP A 261 -12.52 21.68 -1.95
N GLY A 262 -12.38 22.62 -2.89
CA GLY A 262 -11.14 23.32 -3.20
C GLY A 262 -11.05 24.72 -2.60
N GLY A 263 -11.97 25.14 -1.74
CA GLY A 263 -12.06 26.51 -1.22
C GLY A 263 -13.47 27.08 -1.20
N GLY A 264 -14.48 26.25 -1.42
CA GLY A 264 -15.88 26.60 -1.22
C GLY A 264 -16.24 26.61 0.27
N SER A 265 -17.46 27.04 0.60
CA SER A 265 -18.01 26.72 1.92
C SER A 265 -18.64 25.33 1.87
N LYS A 266 -18.58 24.60 2.99
CA LYS A 266 -19.15 23.25 3.10
C LYS A 266 -20.60 23.14 2.58
N ASN A 267 -21.39 24.19 2.76
CA ASN A 267 -22.78 24.24 2.29
C ASN A 267 -22.89 24.18 0.76
N VAL A 268 -21.95 24.79 0.03
CA VAL A 268 -21.94 24.81 -1.44
C VAL A 268 -21.66 23.42 -2.00
N LEU A 269 -20.76 22.67 -1.33
CA LEU A 269 -20.46 21.29 -1.70
C LEU A 269 -21.71 20.40 -1.58
N GLU A 270 -22.41 20.47 -0.46
CA GLU A 270 -23.62 19.68 -0.21
C GLU A 270 -24.74 20.03 -1.20
N GLU A 271 -24.99 21.33 -1.42
CA GLU A 271 -25.99 21.80 -2.38
C GLU A 271 -25.69 21.34 -3.82
N PHE A 272 -24.41 21.38 -4.21
CA PHE A 272 -24.03 20.95 -5.55
C PHE A 272 -24.12 19.42 -5.74
N VAL A 273 -23.81 18.64 -4.70
CA VAL A 273 -24.03 17.19 -4.71
C VAL A 273 -25.51 16.85 -4.89
N GLU A 274 -26.42 17.59 -4.24
CA GLU A 274 -27.86 17.42 -4.45
C GLU A 274 -28.28 17.81 -5.88
N THR A 275 -27.70 18.89 -6.42
CA THR A 275 -27.93 19.31 -7.81
C THR A 275 -27.56 18.21 -8.81
N LEU A 276 -26.42 17.54 -8.62
CA LEU A 276 -26.00 16.41 -9.45
C LEU A 276 -26.95 15.21 -9.33
N LYS A 277 -27.38 14.87 -8.11
CA LYS A 277 -28.34 13.78 -7.91
C LYS A 277 -29.67 14.06 -8.60
N ASN A 278 -30.17 15.30 -8.49
CA ASN A 278 -31.40 15.74 -9.15
C ASN A 278 -31.27 15.76 -10.69
N ALA A 279 -30.07 16.02 -11.21
CA ALA A 279 -29.79 15.90 -12.64
C ALA A 279 -29.78 14.44 -13.14
N GLY A 280 -29.67 13.45 -12.24
CA GLY A 280 -29.70 12.02 -12.57
C GLY A 280 -28.39 11.27 -12.36
N PHE A 281 -27.37 11.91 -11.78
CA PHE A 281 -26.12 11.23 -11.43
C PHE A 281 -26.30 10.42 -10.14
N VAL A 282 -26.17 9.09 -10.24
CA VAL A 282 -26.45 8.17 -9.11
C VAL A 282 -25.23 8.03 -8.18
N LYS A 283 -24.02 7.92 -8.74
CA LYS A 283 -22.79 7.62 -8.00
C LYS A 283 -21.97 8.89 -7.74
N VAL A 284 -22.49 9.75 -6.86
CA VAL A 284 -21.84 11.02 -6.48
C VAL A 284 -21.17 10.88 -5.11
N PHE A 285 -19.87 11.16 -5.06
CA PHE A 285 -19.06 11.17 -3.84
C PHE A 285 -18.55 12.58 -3.57
N PHE A 286 -18.29 12.91 -2.30
CA PHE A 286 -17.69 14.18 -1.93
C PHE A 286 -16.49 14.02 -0.99
N GLY A 287 -15.62 15.02 -0.94
CA GLY A 287 -14.47 15.07 -0.04
C GLY A 287 -13.69 16.37 -0.18
N ASP A 288 -12.52 16.44 0.43
CA ASP A 288 -11.65 17.62 0.36
C ASP A 288 -10.69 17.51 -0.84
N ALA A 289 -10.41 18.65 -1.49
CA ALA A 289 -9.37 18.72 -2.50
C ALA A 289 -7.97 18.67 -1.86
N ASP A 290 -6.95 18.57 -2.71
CA ASP A 290 -5.54 18.60 -2.30
C ASP A 290 -5.06 19.99 -1.83
N ASN A 291 -5.84 21.04 -2.12
CA ASN A 291 -5.57 22.43 -1.74
C ASN A 291 -6.91 23.16 -1.59
N SER A 292 -7.00 24.12 -0.66
CA SER A 292 -8.17 24.95 -0.40
C SER A 292 -8.13 26.33 -1.10
N ASN A 293 -7.18 26.54 -2.01
CA ASN A 293 -6.94 27.84 -2.67
C ASN A 293 -7.41 27.87 -4.13
N TYR A 294 -8.34 26.99 -4.54
CA TYR A 294 -8.91 27.04 -5.88
C TYR A 294 -9.85 28.25 -5.99
N LYS A 295 -9.56 29.13 -6.95
CA LYS A 295 -10.40 30.33 -7.21
C LYS A 295 -11.61 30.03 -8.07
N ASP A 296 -11.46 29.08 -8.98
CA ASP A 296 -12.46 28.69 -9.99
C ASP A 296 -12.81 27.22 -9.84
N ALA A 297 -13.94 26.81 -10.40
CA ALA A 297 -14.28 25.39 -10.50
C ALA A 297 -13.37 24.71 -11.53
N ALA A 298 -13.01 23.46 -11.28
CA ALA A 298 -12.28 22.63 -12.24
C ALA A 298 -12.97 21.29 -12.45
N ILE A 299 -13.01 20.80 -13.69
CA ILE A 299 -13.56 19.49 -14.05
C ILE A 299 -12.45 18.68 -14.72
N LYS A 300 -12.11 17.54 -14.09
CA LYS A 300 -11.18 16.56 -14.63
C LYS A 300 -11.96 15.35 -15.14
N PHE A 301 -11.79 15.02 -16.41
CA PHE A 301 -12.55 13.94 -17.06
C PHE A 301 -11.73 13.24 -18.14
N ARG A 302 -12.11 12.02 -18.50
CA ARG A 302 -11.52 11.29 -19.63
C ARG A 302 -12.16 11.75 -20.93
N ALA A 303 -11.43 11.66 -22.05
CA ALA A 303 -11.94 12.11 -23.35
C ALA A 303 -13.28 11.46 -23.75
N GLU A 304 -13.50 10.21 -23.36
CA GLU A 304 -14.74 9.46 -23.60
C GLU A 304 -15.94 9.92 -22.75
N ASP A 305 -15.70 10.61 -21.63
CA ASP A 305 -16.73 11.11 -20.72
C ASP A 305 -17.03 12.61 -20.95
N LYS A 306 -16.55 13.19 -22.06
CA LYS A 306 -16.67 14.62 -22.36
C LYS A 306 -18.12 15.10 -22.35
N ASP A 307 -19.03 14.37 -23.00
CA ASP A 307 -20.44 14.76 -23.07
C ASP A 307 -21.08 14.86 -21.66
N GLN A 308 -20.62 14.02 -20.73
CA GLN A 308 -21.08 14.04 -19.34
C GLN A 308 -20.45 15.19 -18.55
N ALA A 309 -19.17 15.50 -18.82
CA ALA A 309 -18.49 16.67 -18.27
C ALA A 309 -19.12 17.99 -18.74
N ASP A 310 -19.56 18.05 -20.00
CA ASP A 310 -20.25 19.22 -20.57
C ASP A 310 -21.60 19.46 -19.87
N LEU A 311 -22.38 18.40 -19.57
CA LEU A 311 -23.60 18.51 -18.76
C LEU A 311 -23.30 19.07 -17.35
N ILE A 312 -22.25 18.57 -16.71
CA ILE A 312 -21.84 19.05 -15.37
C ILE A 312 -21.38 20.50 -15.43
N LYS A 313 -20.64 20.87 -16.48
CA LYS A 313 -20.20 22.23 -16.72
C LYS A 313 -21.40 23.17 -16.83
N ASP A 314 -22.44 22.79 -17.55
CA ASP A 314 -23.66 23.58 -17.68
C ASP A 314 -24.32 23.85 -16.32
N LEU A 315 -24.33 22.86 -15.40
CA LEU A 315 -24.84 23.03 -14.04
C LEU A 315 -23.99 23.98 -13.16
N LEU A 316 -22.73 24.22 -13.53
CA LEU A 316 -21.80 25.06 -12.78
C LEU A 316 -21.72 26.51 -13.28
N LYS A 317 -22.13 26.76 -14.54
CA LYS A 317 -21.94 28.07 -15.21
C LYS A 317 -22.56 29.25 -14.47
N ASP A 318 -23.65 29.02 -13.76
CA ASP A 318 -24.35 30.09 -13.03
C ASP A 318 -23.65 30.47 -11.71
N LYS A 319 -22.84 29.55 -11.14
CA LYS A 319 -22.20 29.73 -9.82
C LYS A 319 -20.74 30.19 -9.89
N TYR A 320 -20.06 29.93 -11.00
CA TYR A 320 -18.62 30.14 -11.15
C TYR A 320 -18.29 31.01 -12.36
N ALA A 321 -17.36 31.95 -12.17
CA ALA A 321 -16.94 32.87 -13.23
C ALA A 321 -16.18 32.13 -14.35
N ALA A 322 -15.32 31.18 -13.98
CA ALA A 322 -14.63 30.30 -14.91
C ALA A 322 -14.75 28.84 -14.45
N ILE A 323 -14.74 27.94 -15.44
CA ILE A 323 -14.70 26.49 -15.22
C ILE A 323 -13.53 25.94 -16.03
N ILE A 324 -12.52 25.42 -15.34
CA ILE A 324 -11.29 24.90 -15.94
C ILE A 324 -11.49 23.43 -16.26
N GLU A 325 -11.43 23.07 -17.53
CA GLU A 325 -11.44 21.67 -17.97
C GLU A 325 -10.02 21.11 -18.09
N ALA A 326 -9.79 19.91 -17.57
CA ALA A 326 -8.52 19.22 -17.72
C ALA A 326 -8.73 17.72 -18.01
N PRO A 327 -7.93 17.11 -18.90
CA PRO A 327 -7.98 15.67 -19.08
C PRO A 327 -7.52 14.96 -17.80
N SER A 328 -8.25 13.91 -17.39
CA SER A 328 -7.81 13.02 -16.31
C SER A 328 -6.74 12.06 -16.81
N ALA A 329 -5.64 11.95 -16.07
CA ALA A 329 -4.57 10.99 -16.36
C ALA A 329 -4.86 9.60 -15.78
N THR A 330 -5.91 9.45 -14.97
CA THR A 330 -6.26 8.16 -14.35
C THR A 330 -7.14 7.34 -15.29
N ALA A 331 -6.89 6.03 -15.35
CA ALA A 331 -7.74 5.10 -16.10
C ALA A 331 -9.09 4.82 -15.42
N SER A 332 -9.35 5.40 -14.24
CA SER A 332 -10.62 5.27 -13.54
C SER A 332 -11.75 5.95 -14.31
N ALA A 333 -12.92 5.31 -14.39
CA ALA A 333 -14.15 5.86 -14.95
C ALA A 333 -14.79 6.90 -14.01
N GLU A 334 -14.03 7.95 -13.72
CA GLU A 334 -14.34 8.97 -12.72
C GLU A 334 -14.23 10.37 -13.32
N ILE A 335 -15.28 11.18 -13.16
CA ILE A 335 -15.21 12.63 -13.33
C ILE A 335 -14.94 13.25 -11.95
N THR A 336 -13.85 14.01 -11.83
CA THR A 336 -13.54 14.75 -10.60
C THR A 336 -13.83 16.23 -10.79
N ILE A 337 -14.70 16.77 -9.95
CA ILE A 337 -15.07 18.18 -9.89
C ILE A 337 -14.39 18.79 -8.67
N ILE A 338 -13.68 19.90 -8.83
CA ILE A 338 -13.09 20.65 -7.72
C ILE A 338 -13.82 21.99 -7.65
N LEU A 339 -14.50 22.25 -6.54
CA LEU A 339 -15.24 23.49 -6.31
C LEU A 339 -14.33 24.53 -5.68
N GLY A 340 -14.04 25.61 -6.41
CA GLY A 340 -13.31 26.75 -5.88
C GLY A 340 -14.19 27.71 -5.08
N ALA A 341 -13.64 28.89 -4.78
CA ALA A 341 -14.40 29.99 -4.22
C ALA A 341 -15.55 30.42 -5.16
N LEU A 342 -16.73 30.70 -4.61
CA LEU A 342 -17.84 31.23 -5.40
C LEU A 342 -17.48 32.61 -5.96
N LYS A 343 -18.08 32.98 -7.10
CA LYS A 343 -18.02 34.34 -7.62
C LYS A 343 -18.50 35.28 -6.52
N SER A 344 -17.60 36.08 -5.97
CA SER A 344 -18.00 37.04 -4.93
C SER A 344 -18.96 38.04 -5.57
N GLU A 345 -20.14 38.17 -5.00
CA GLU A 345 -21.20 39.07 -5.47
C GLU A 345 -20.82 40.57 -5.32
N LYS A 346 -19.55 40.88 -5.04
CA LYS A 346 -19.11 42.16 -4.47
C LYS A 346 -18.35 43.10 -5.39
N GLU A 347 -18.23 42.83 -6.68
CA GLU A 347 -17.58 43.74 -7.64
C GLU A 347 -18.52 44.36 -8.69
N GLU A 348 -19.83 44.28 -8.50
CA GLU A 348 -20.79 45.12 -9.26
C GLU A 348 -21.11 46.42 -8.49
N THR A 349 -20.08 47.04 -7.89
CA THR A 349 -20.21 48.37 -7.26
C THR A 349 -19.70 49.43 -8.21
N THR A 350 -20.62 49.89 -9.05
CA THR A 350 -20.81 51.32 -9.36
C THR A 350 -19.58 52.08 -9.87
N GLU A 351 -19.31 51.97 -11.16
CA GLU A 351 -18.66 53.06 -11.90
C GLU A 351 -19.68 54.22 -12.01
N LEU A 352 -19.81 55.01 -10.94
CA LEU A 352 -20.50 56.31 -11.01
C LEU A 352 -19.68 57.19 -11.95
N THR A 353 -20.18 57.34 -13.17
CA THR A 353 -19.72 58.33 -14.13
C THR A 353 -19.64 59.70 -13.45
N PRO A 354 -18.46 60.34 -13.32
CA PRO A 354 -18.39 61.66 -12.74
C PRO A 354 -19.07 62.64 -13.69
N GLU A 355 -20.15 63.27 -13.21
CA GLU A 355 -20.83 64.36 -13.90
C GLU A 355 -19.85 65.53 -14.11
N SER A 356 -19.70 65.96 -15.35
CA SER A 356 -18.80 67.04 -15.77
C SER A 356 -19.30 68.40 -15.25
N PRO A 357 -18.45 69.21 -14.57
CA PRO A 357 -18.85 70.54 -14.11
C PRO A 357 -18.89 71.52 -15.29
N ARG A 358 -20.01 72.26 -15.41
CA ARG A 358 -20.17 73.41 -16.31
C ARG A 358 -19.72 74.70 -15.66
#